data_AF-A0A385EMU6-F1
#
_entry.id   AF-A0A385EMU6-F1
#
_cell.length_a   1.000
_cell.length_b   1.000
_cell.length_c   1.000
_cell.angle_alpha   90.00
_cell.angle_beta   90.00
_cell.angle_gamma   90.00
#
_symmetry.space_group_name_H-M   'P 1'
#
loop_
_entity.id
_entity.type
_entity.pdbx_description
1 polymer ?
#
loop_
_entity_poly.entity_id
_entity_poly.type
_entity_poly.pdbx_seq_one_letter_code
_entity_poly.pdbx_strand_id
1 'polypeptide(L)'
;MIDSNAKLRSIQMPFCILDGDVHRTVSERHKIVNKCLTGTDKREQRRAVMNRIFEFSLADFPQKGAPEYNHKRWFEAIDPATISAEESAEYIKLRGFSRSINGLADWHDYYEKLNHFARKSNIEHTVLSYISKYSPAWDDYISAIRQEIIVKAAELE
;
A
#
# COMPACT_ATOMS: atom_id res chain seq x y z
N MET A 1 3.52 -0.40 -49.25
CA MET A 1 4.60 -0.52 -48.26
C MET A 1 4.24 0.45 -47.15
N ILE A 2 3.50 -0.03 -46.14
CA ILE A 2 3.02 0.79 -45.02
C ILE A 2 3.98 0.52 -43.87
N ASP A 3 4.56 1.59 -43.36
CA ASP A 3 5.66 1.59 -42.41
C ASP A 3 5.19 1.04 -41.05
N SER A 4 5.62 -0.18 -40.76
CA SER A 4 5.42 -0.87 -39.48
C SER A 4 6.37 -0.30 -38.43
N ASN A 5 6.06 0.88 -37.87
CA ASN A 5 6.86 1.43 -36.77
C ASN A 5 6.07 2.28 -35.77
N ALA A 6 4.85 1.85 -35.41
CA ALA A 6 4.26 2.21 -34.12
C ALA A 6 4.92 1.38 -33.02
N LYS A 7 6.20 1.68 -32.77
CA LYS A 7 6.99 1.09 -31.69
C LYS A 7 6.36 1.53 -30.38
N LEU A 8 5.71 0.58 -29.69
CA LEU A 8 5.23 0.71 -28.30
C LEU A 8 6.23 1.56 -27.51
N ARG A 9 5.84 2.79 -27.17
CA ARG A 9 6.63 3.67 -26.30
C ARG A 9 6.75 2.95 -24.96
N SER A 10 7.95 2.46 -24.72
CA SER A 10 8.38 1.73 -23.54
C SER A 10 7.98 2.45 -22.26
N ILE A 11 7.26 1.78 -21.37
CA ILE A 11 7.15 2.14 -19.95
C ILE A 11 8.55 1.90 -19.34
N GLN A 12 9.50 2.81 -19.58
CA GLN A 12 10.93 2.59 -19.34
C GLN A 12 11.46 3.40 -18.16
N MET A 13 10.68 3.51 -17.10
CA MET A 13 11.20 4.04 -15.85
C MET A 13 10.67 3.27 -14.65
N PRO A 14 11.49 2.42 -13.99
CA PRO A 14 11.10 1.76 -12.77
C PRO A 14 10.92 2.80 -11.65
N PHE A 15 9.74 2.87 -11.08
CA PHE A 15 9.51 3.53 -9.79
C PHE A 15 9.47 2.46 -8.69
N CYS A 16 9.78 2.86 -7.45
CA CYS A 16 9.72 1.96 -6.30
C CYS A 16 8.63 2.46 -5.36
N ILE A 17 7.69 1.58 -5.00
CA ILE A 17 6.69 1.84 -3.96
C ILE A 17 7.13 1.09 -2.70
N LEU A 18 7.22 1.80 -1.57
CA LEU A 18 7.47 1.20 -0.26
C LEU A 18 6.23 1.32 0.62
N ASP A 19 6.11 0.40 1.58
CA ASP A 19 4.97 0.31 2.50
C ASP A 19 4.92 1.46 3.54
N GLY A 20 5.94 2.33 3.56
CA GLY A 20 5.97 3.55 4.37
C GLY A 20 6.57 3.39 5.78
N ASP A 21 6.86 2.17 6.21
CA ASP A 21 7.39 1.83 7.54
C ASP A 21 8.85 1.34 7.53
N VAL A 22 9.33 0.86 6.39
CA VAL A 22 10.71 0.41 6.19
C VAL A 22 11.51 1.43 5.37
N HIS A 23 12.83 1.47 5.63
CA HIS A 23 13.79 2.24 4.85
C HIS A 23 13.54 3.76 4.79
N ARG A 24 13.31 4.35 5.96
CA ARG A 24 12.90 5.77 6.10
C ARG A 24 14.09 6.73 5.99
N THR A 25 15.31 6.26 6.14
CA THR A 25 16.52 7.07 5.98
C THR A 25 17.09 6.98 4.56
N VAL A 26 17.78 8.05 4.13
CA VAL A 26 18.48 8.10 2.83
C VAL A 26 19.45 6.91 2.66
N SER A 27 20.14 6.53 3.74
CA SER A 27 21.07 5.40 3.75
C SER A 27 20.37 4.05 3.53
N GLU A 28 19.20 3.84 4.14
CA GLU A 28 18.41 2.63 3.95
C GLU A 28 17.77 2.56 2.57
N ARG A 29 17.29 3.69 2.04
CA ARG A 29 16.81 3.78 0.65
C ARG A 29 17.91 3.41 -0.34
N HIS A 30 19.14 3.88 -0.11
CA HIS A 30 20.30 3.46 -0.91
C HIS A 30 20.54 1.95 -0.87
N LYS A 31 20.33 1.28 0.27
CA LYS A 31 20.47 -0.18 0.37
C LYS A 31 19.46 -0.92 -0.51
N ILE A 32 18.19 -0.51 -0.53
CA ILE A 32 17.20 -1.11 -1.42
C ILE A 32 17.58 -0.89 -2.88
N VAL A 33 17.88 0.35 -3.25
CA VAL A 33 18.21 0.69 -4.65
C VAL A 33 19.42 -0.12 -5.13
N ASN A 34 20.43 -0.30 -4.28
CA ASN A 34 21.59 -1.12 -4.59
C ASN A 34 21.29 -2.63 -4.61
N LYS A 35 20.31 -3.10 -3.83
CA LYS A 35 19.82 -4.50 -3.85
C LYS A 35 19.02 -4.80 -5.13
N CYS A 36 18.18 -3.86 -5.57
CA CYS A 36 17.31 -4.03 -6.73
C CYS A 36 18.03 -3.75 -8.07
N LEU A 37 18.98 -2.81 -8.10
CA LEU A 37 19.79 -2.49 -9.28
C LEU A 37 21.22 -3.00 -9.11
N THR A 38 21.44 -4.29 -9.42
CA THR A 38 22.78 -4.90 -9.42
C THR A 38 23.62 -4.44 -10.62
N GLY A 39 24.95 -4.38 -10.47
CA GLY A 39 25.91 -3.87 -11.47
C GLY A 39 26.49 -2.49 -11.13
N THR A 40 27.67 -2.16 -11.67
CA THR A 40 28.36 -0.86 -11.45
C THR A 40 28.08 0.18 -12.53
N ASP A 41 27.51 -0.24 -13.65
CA ASP A 41 27.15 0.53 -14.84
C ASP A 41 25.82 1.32 -14.68
N LYS A 42 25.04 1.02 -13.63
CA LYS A 42 23.70 1.58 -13.41
C LYS A 42 23.64 2.87 -12.60
N ARG A 43 24.73 3.65 -12.55
CA ARG A 43 24.86 4.81 -11.65
C ARG A 43 23.78 5.87 -11.88
N GLU A 44 23.48 6.20 -13.14
CA GLU A 44 22.44 7.19 -13.48
C GLU A 44 21.03 6.68 -13.17
N GLN A 45 20.78 5.39 -13.40
CA GLN A 45 19.50 4.74 -13.09
C GLN A 45 19.27 4.69 -11.58
N ARG A 46 20.32 4.40 -10.78
CA ARG A 46 20.24 4.48 -9.31
C ARG A 46 19.90 5.89 -8.84
N ARG A 47 20.51 6.91 -9.43
CA ARG A 47 20.19 8.32 -9.13
C ARG A 47 18.74 8.66 -9.51
N ALA A 48 18.26 8.19 -10.65
CA ALA A 48 16.89 8.40 -11.10
C ALA A 48 15.86 7.70 -10.20
N VAL A 49 16.12 6.45 -9.79
CA VAL A 49 15.25 5.68 -8.90
C VAL A 49 15.21 6.27 -7.49
N MET A 50 16.33 6.76 -6.95
CA MET A 50 16.36 7.42 -5.64
C MET A 50 15.43 8.64 -5.55
N ASN A 51 15.24 9.36 -6.67
CA ASN A 51 14.32 10.50 -6.76
C ASN A 51 12.86 10.07 -7.04
N ARG A 52 12.61 8.77 -7.19
CA ARG A 52 11.32 8.16 -7.57
C ARG A 52 10.96 6.97 -6.68
N ILE A 53 11.32 7.10 -5.39
CA ILE A 53 10.82 6.26 -4.32
C ILE A 53 9.57 6.94 -3.78
N PHE A 54 8.44 6.26 -3.92
CA PHE A 54 7.16 6.67 -3.37
C PHE A 54 6.83 5.75 -2.21
N GLU A 55 6.11 6.27 -1.23
CA GLU A 55 5.78 5.53 -0.03
C GLU A 55 4.31 5.76 0.29
N PHE A 56 3.66 4.77 0.87
CA PHE A 56 2.34 4.97 1.44
C PHE A 56 2.43 5.85 2.71
N SER A 57 1.47 6.75 2.89
CA SER A 57 1.44 7.64 4.06
C SER A 57 0.83 6.94 5.26
N LEU A 58 1.66 6.56 6.24
CA LEU A 58 1.20 5.95 7.49
C LEU A 58 1.09 7.02 8.61
N ALA A 59 0.03 6.92 9.42
CA ALA A 59 -0.23 7.87 10.52
C ALA A 59 0.39 7.41 11.84
N ASP A 60 0.28 6.12 12.14
CA ASP A 60 0.81 5.51 13.35
C ASP A 60 2.04 4.64 13.05
N PHE A 61 3.08 4.75 13.88
CA PHE A 61 4.29 3.93 13.75
C PHE A 61 4.52 3.10 15.02
N PRO A 62 3.71 2.04 15.25
CA PRO A 62 4.06 1.05 16.25
C PRO A 62 5.36 0.33 15.86
N GLN A 63 5.89 -0.51 16.73
CA GLN A 63 6.91 -1.47 16.33
C GLN A 63 6.32 -2.52 15.38
N LYS A 64 7.11 -2.88 14.35
CA LYS A 64 6.99 -3.95 13.34
C LYS A 64 5.58 -4.25 12.76
N GLY A 65 5.41 -4.05 11.45
CA GLY A 65 4.15 -4.25 10.73
C GLY A 65 3.24 -3.02 10.81
N ALA A 66 3.80 -1.82 10.66
CA ALA A 66 3.01 -0.60 10.79
C ALA A 66 1.88 -0.48 9.76
N PRO A 67 2.01 -0.93 8.49
CA PRO A 67 0.91 -0.92 7.53
C PRO A 67 -0.33 -1.67 8.07
N GLU A 68 -0.16 -2.90 8.53
CA GLU A 68 -1.25 -3.73 9.06
C GLU A 68 -1.88 -3.14 10.31
N TYR A 69 -1.08 -2.51 11.18
CA TYR A 69 -1.61 -1.79 12.33
C TYR A 69 -2.48 -0.61 11.90
N ASN A 70 -2.02 0.21 10.95
CA ASN A 70 -2.81 1.33 10.43
C ASN A 70 -4.09 0.82 9.76
N HIS A 71 -4.02 -0.25 8.97
CA HIS A 71 -5.20 -0.87 8.36
C HIS A 71 -6.22 -1.29 9.43
N LYS A 72 -5.79 -1.95 10.51
CA LYS A 72 -6.65 -2.27 11.65
C LYS A 72 -7.31 -1.01 12.23
N ARG A 73 -6.53 0.02 12.54
CA ARG A 73 -7.02 1.26 13.15
C ARG A 73 -8.07 1.94 12.26
N TRP A 74 -7.78 2.07 10.97
CA TRP A 74 -8.68 2.67 10.00
C TRP A 74 -9.96 1.85 9.81
N PHE A 75 -9.84 0.54 9.65
CA PHE A 75 -10.99 -0.35 9.52
C PHE A 75 -11.93 -0.27 10.75
N GLU A 76 -11.36 -0.23 11.95
CA GLU A 76 -12.12 -0.10 13.19
C GLU A 76 -12.71 1.28 13.42
N ALA A 77 -12.13 2.32 12.84
CA ALA A 77 -12.58 3.71 12.98
C ALA A 77 -13.70 4.09 12.02
N ILE A 78 -13.95 3.31 10.97
CA ILE A 78 -15.09 3.51 10.05
C ILE A 78 -16.40 3.62 10.87
N ASP A 79 -17.22 4.61 10.51
CA ASP A 79 -18.55 4.81 11.09
C ASP A 79 -19.51 3.73 10.54
N PRO A 80 -20.08 2.84 11.37
CA PRO A 80 -21.04 1.85 10.90
C PRO A 80 -22.26 2.46 10.20
N ALA A 81 -22.61 3.72 10.51
CA ALA A 81 -23.76 4.39 9.90
C ALA A 81 -23.53 4.75 8.41
N THR A 82 -22.28 4.80 7.95
CA THR A 82 -21.94 5.09 6.55
C THR A 82 -21.88 3.83 5.68
N ILE A 83 -21.97 2.64 6.27
CA ILE A 83 -21.88 1.36 5.56
C ILE A 83 -23.22 1.02 4.92
N SER A 84 -23.17 0.51 3.69
CA SER A 84 -24.36 0.02 2.97
C SER A 84 -25.09 -1.07 3.76
N ALA A 85 -26.41 -1.17 3.59
CA ALA A 85 -27.22 -2.16 4.31
C ALA A 85 -26.78 -3.60 3.99
N GLU A 86 -26.33 -3.84 2.76
CA GLU A 86 -25.87 -5.11 2.24
C GLU A 86 -24.54 -5.57 2.90
N GLU A 87 -23.66 -4.62 3.21
CA GLU A 87 -22.34 -4.90 3.77
C GLU A 87 -22.31 -4.79 5.31
N SER A 88 -23.29 -4.12 5.92
CA SER A 88 -23.30 -3.78 7.36
C SER A 88 -23.14 -4.98 8.29
N ALA A 89 -23.85 -6.08 8.03
CA ALA A 89 -23.79 -7.27 8.88
C ALA A 89 -22.40 -7.93 8.87
N GLU A 90 -21.76 -8.00 7.69
CA GLU A 90 -20.40 -8.53 7.57
C GLU A 90 -19.39 -7.58 8.23
N TYR A 91 -19.52 -6.28 7.96
CA TYR A 91 -18.66 -5.25 8.56
C TYR A 91 -18.68 -5.32 10.09
N ILE A 92 -19.86 -5.33 10.72
CA ILE A 92 -19.99 -5.39 12.19
C ILE A 92 -19.31 -6.64 12.75
N LYS A 93 -19.50 -7.80 12.10
CA LYS A 93 -18.89 -9.06 12.53
C LYS A 93 -17.36 -9.02 12.42
N LEU A 94 -16.83 -8.59 11.27
CA LEU A 94 -15.39 -8.48 11.04
C LEU A 94 -14.74 -7.45 11.95
N ARG A 95 -15.39 -6.30 12.17
CA ARG A 95 -14.94 -5.28 13.14
C ARG A 95 -14.89 -5.84 14.55
N GLY A 96 -15.86 -6.68 14.94
CA GLY A 96 -15.84 -7.41 16.20
C GLY A 96 -14.61 -8.30 16.37
N PHE A 97 -14.29 -9.11 15.34
CA PHE A 97 -13.08 -9.95 15.36
C PHE A 97 -11.79 -9.13 15.36
N SER A 98 -11.72 -8.08 14.55
CA SER A 98 -10.56 -7.16 14.50
C SER A 98 -10.28 -6.55 15.88
N ARG A 99 -11.33 -6.09 16.58
CA ARG A 99 -11.24 -5.51 17.92
C ARG A 99 -10.78 -6.49 19.00
N SER A 100 -10.96 -7.78 18.77
CA SER A 100 -10.46 -8.82 19.68
C SER A 100 -8.95 -9.06 19.54
N ILE A 101 -8.35 -8.70 18.40
CA ILE A 101 -6.92 -8.83 18.12
C ILE A 101 -6.21 -7.59 18.67
N ASN A 102 -5.48 -7.75 19.77
CA ASN A 102 -4.72 -6.67 20.41
C ASN A 102 -3.33 -7.16 20.85
N GLY A 103 -2.40 -6.23 21.07
CA GLY A 103 -1.11 -6.53 21.68
C GLY A 103 -0.21 -7.47 20.88
N LEU A 104 -0.27 -7.41 19.54
CA LEU A 104 0.66 -8.18 18.70
C LEU A 104 2.07 -7.63 18.84
N ALA A 105 3.05 -8.54 18.95
CA ALA A 105 4.46 -8.20 18.90
C ALA A 105 4.95 -7.92 17.47
N ASP A 106 4.28 -8.50 16.48
CA ASP A 106 4.48 -8.29 15.05
C ASP A 106 3.12 -8.14 14.38
N TRP A 107 2.83 -6.98 13.81
CA TRP A 107 1.53 -6.70 13.22
C TRP A 107 1.33 -7.32 11.85
N HIS A 108 2.38 -7.87 11.19
CA HIS A 108 2.21 -8.65 9.97
C HIS A 108 1.28 -9.88 10.18
N ASP A 109 1.19 -10.39 11.41
CA ASP A 109 0.30 -11.51 11.78
C ASP A 109 -1.18 -11.11 11.83
N TYR A 110 -1.52 -9.83 11.67
CA TYR A 110 -2.88 -9.33 11.84
C TYR A 110 -3.88 -10.00 10.91
N TYR A 111 -3.59 -10.07 9.61
CA TYR A 111 -4.50 -10.68 8.63
C TYR A 111 -4.61 -12.20 8.80
N GLU A 112 -3.54 -12.88 9.22
CA GLU A 112 -3.59 -14.30 9.55
C GLU A 112 -4.54 -14.56 10.72
N LYS A 113 -4.41 -13.80 11.80
CA LYS A 113 -5.29 -13.91 12.98
C LYS A 113 -6.72 -13.56 12.66
N LEU A 114 -6.95 -12.51 11.87
CA LEU A 114 -8.30 -12.13 11.46
C LEU A 114 -8.94 -13.20 10.58
N ASN A 115 -8.19 -13.80 9.66
CA ASN A 115 -8.64 -14.95 8.88
C ASN A 115 -9.01 -16.13 9.78
N HIS A 116 -8.21 -16.44 10.81
CA HIS A 116 -8.50 -17.53 11.73
C HIS A 116 -9.88 -17.39 12.40
N PHE A 117 -10.24 -16.17 12.83
CA PHE A 117 -11.56 -15.89 13.41
C PHE A 117 -12.68 -15.85 12.37
N ALA A 118 -12.45 -15.19 11.23
CA ALA A 118 -13.47 -14.94 10.21
C ALA A 118 -13.70 -16.13 9.26
N ARG A 119 -12.71 -17.02 9.14
CA ARG A 119 -12.60 -18.11 8.14
C ARG A 119 -12.86 -17.61 6.71
N LYS A 120 -12.17 -16.53 6.33
CA LYS A 120 -12.35 -15.83 5.06
C LYS A 120 -11.02 -15.73 4.30
N SER A 121 -10.92 -16.43 3.18
CA SER A 121 -9.68 -16.57 2.40
C SER A 121 -9.13 -15.26 1.83
N ASN A 122 -9.99 -14.28 1.56
CA ASN A 122 -9.63 -12.97 1.01
C ASN A 122 -9.78 -11.85 2.04
N ILE A 123 -9.43 -12.11 3.30
CA ILE A 123 -9.67 -11.17 4.40
C ILE A 123 -8.97 -9.83 4.21
N GLU A 124 -7.72 -9.84 3.71
CA GLU A 124 -6.94 -8.63 3.47
C GLU A 124 -7.62 -7.74 2.44
N HIS A 125 -7.90 -8.30 1.26
CA HIS A 125 -8.66 -7.60 0.22
C HIS A 125 -10.00 -7.06 0.73
N THR A 126 -10.70 -7.85 1.56
CA THR A 126 -11.99 -7.43 2.13
C THR A 126 -11.83 -6.21 3.03
N VAL A 127 -10.87 -6.23 3.95
CA VAL A 127 -10.58 -5.11 4.85
C VAL A 127 -10.15 -3.87 4.07
N LEU A 128 -9.23 -4.02 3.11
CA LEU A 128 -8.79 -2.92 2.26
C LEU A 128 -9.94 -2.35 1.40
N SER A 129 -10.87 -3.19 0.95
CA SER A 129 -12.09 -2.73 0.26
C SER A 129 -12.96 -1.86 1.17
N TYR A 130 -13.19 -2.26 2.42
CA TYR A 130 -13.92 -1.41 3.37
C TYR A 130 -13.19 -0.09 3.65
N ILE A 131 -11.87 -0.14 3.89
CA ILE A 131 -11.06 1.06 4.13
C ILE A 131 -11.14 2.00 2.92
N SER A 132 -10.94 1.49 1.71
CA SER A 132 -10.94 2.29 0.49
C SER A 132 -12.28 2.95 0.16
N LYS A 133 -13.40 2.30 0.54
CA LYS A 133 -14.75 2.84 0.33
C LYS A 133 -15.18 3.82 1.42
N TYR A 134 -14.80 3.57 2.68
CA TYR A 134 -15.46 4.18 3.84
C TYR A 134 -14.52 4.88 4.83
N SER A 135 -13.20 4.68 4.73
CA SER A 135 -12.25 5.36 5.61
C SER A 135 -11.73 6.64 4.97
N PRO A 136 -11.79 7.79 5.66
CA PRO A 136 -11.19 9.02 5.16
C PRO A 136 -9.66 8.94 5.06
N ALA A 137 -9.01 8.06 5.85
CA ALA A 137 -7.56 7.89 5.83
C ALA A 137 -7.02 7.28 4.52
N TRP A 138 -7.89 6.68 3.70
CA TRP A 138 -7.48 6.02 2.47
C TRP A 138 -6.89 7.01 1.45
N ASP A 139 -7.50 8.17 1.28
CA ASP A 139 -7.06 9.14 0.29
C ASP A 139 -5.65 9.66 0.61
N ASP A 140 -5.38 9.95 1.89
CA ASP A 140 -4.05 10.36 2.35
C ASP A 140 -3.02 9.22 2.16
N TYR A 141 -3.41 7.98 2.51
CA TYR A 141 -2.57 6.79 2.40
C TYR A 141 -2.03 6.59 0.98
N ILE A 142 -2.89 6.74 -0.04
CA ILE A 142 -2.53 6.49 -1.44
C ILE A 142 -2.16 7.76 -2.23
N SER A 143 -2.25 8.94 -1.63
CA SER A 143 -2.11 10.24 -2.31
C SER A 143 -0.85 10.36 -3.17
N ALA A 144 0.33 10.06 -2.60
CA ALA A 144 1.61 10.16 -3.28
C ALA A 144 1.71 9.24 -4.51
N ILE A 145 1.18 8.02 -4.38
CA ILE A 145 1.17 7.02 -5.45
C ILE A 145 0.14 7.41 -6.52
N ARG A 146 -1.05 7.85 -6.11
CA ARG A 146 -2.11 8.32 -7.02
C ARG A 146 -1.61 9.48 -7.87
N GLN A 147 -0.93 10.45 -7.27
CA GLN A 147 -0.39 11.61 -7.97
C GLN A 147 0.65 11.19 -9.03
N GLU A 148 1.55 10.26 -8.70
CA GLU A 148 2.54 9.77 -9.66
C GLU A 148 1.89 9.04 -10.84
N ILE A 149 0.88 8.21 -10.58
CA ILE A 149 0.14 7.51 -11.63
C ILE A 149 -0.52 8.51 -12.58
N ILE A 150 -1.14 9.56 -12.05
CA ILE A 150 -1.77 10.63 -12.86
C ILE A 150 -0.74 11.36 -13.72
N VAL A 151 0.39 11.76 -13.12
CA VAL A 151 1.49 12.42 -13.85
C VAL A 151 2.01 11.53 -14.97
N LYS A 152 2.16 10.23 -14.72
CA LYS A 152 2.63 9.28 -15.73
C LYS A 152 1.63 9.01 -16.84
N ALA A 153 0.35 8.94 -16.52
CA ALA A 153 -0.70 8.83 -17.54
C ALA A 153 -0.67 10.05 -18.49
N ALA A 154 -0.52 11.26 -17.95
CA ALA A 154 -0.45 12.49 -18.74
C ALA A 154 0.79 12.58 -19.66
N GLU A 155 1.90 11.90 -19.33
CA GLU A 155 3.09 11.82 -20.19
C GLU A 155 2.92 10.87 -21.40
N LEU A 156 1.89 10.02 -21.38
CA LEU A 156 1.61 9.02 -22.42
C LEU A 156 0.56 9.47 -23.44
N GLU A 157 -0.15 10.56 -23.15
CA GLU A 157 -1.07 11.26 -24.06
C GLU A 157 -0.35 12.28 -24.96
#